data_AF-A0A3B9YVB3-F1
#
_entry.id   AF-A0A3B9YVB3-F1
#
_cell.length_a   1.000
_cell.length_b   1.000
_cell.length_c   1.000
_cell.angle_alpha   90.00
_cell.angle_beta   90.00
_cell.angle_gamma   90.00
#
_symmetry.space_group_name_H-M   'P 1'
#
loop_
_entity.id
_entity.type
_entity.pdbx_description
1 polymer ?
#
loop_
_entity_poly.entity_id
_entity_poly.type
_entity_poly.pdbx_seq_one_letter_code
_entity_poly.pdbx_strand_id
1 'polypeptide(L)'
;MHDAQQVAEGAVVLPQENWVLSMQMMNDARPPQDFAASETDCLTLPTELDGTETDQLLRQCQDRLANGQALTIEGEGVSRIGTPALQVLAAAQRAAQKHRLTFSILKPSPAFRRACAETGLLSLCSPPETPHD
;
A
#
# COMPACT_ATOMS: atom_id res chain seq x y z
N MET A 1 -17.85 -9.67 -73.69
CA MET A 1 -17.60 -10.73 -72.68
C MET A 1 -17.72 -10.07 -71.33
N HIS A 2 -18.64 -10.58 -70.50
CA HIS A 2 -18.89 -10.43 -69.04
C HIS A 2 -18.09 -9.36 -68.26
N ASP A 3 -18.70 -8.41 -67.55
CA ASP A 3 -19.68 -8.50 -66.45
C ASP A 3 -19.19 -9.27 -65.21
N ALA A 4 -19.27 -8.57 -64.07
CA ALA A 4 -19.51 -9.05 -62.71
C ALA A 4 -18.43 -9.74 -61.85
N GLN A 5 -18.57 -9.43 -60.55
CA GLN A 5 -18.12 -10.13 -59.34
C GLN A 5 -16.69 -9.81 -58.85
N GLN A 6 -16.47 -8.91 -57.87
CA GLN A 6 -16.88 -8.93 -56.46
C GLN A 6 -16.38 -10.15 -55.66
N VAL A 7 -15.30 -9.95 -54.90
CA VAL A 7 -15.06 -10.47 -53.54
C VAL A 7 -14.25 -9.37 -52.81
N ALA A 8 -14.77 -8.56 -51.89
CA ALA A 8 -15.40 -8.83 -50.60
C ALA A 8 -14.46 -9.39 -49.53
N GLU A 9 -13.46 -8.62 -49.07
CA GLU A 9 -12.91 -8.67 -47.70
C GLU A 9 -12.52 -7.23 -47.33
N GLY A 10 -13.32 -6.51 -46.54
CA GLY A 10 -13.14 -6.52 -45.09
C GLY A 10 -11.94 -5.63 -44.73
N ALA A 11 -12.11 -4.31 -44.65
CA ALA A 11 -12.16 -3.62 -43.35
C ALA A 11 -11.28 -4.36 -42.32
N VAL A 12 -10.13 -3.82 -41.94
CA VAL A 12 -10.08 -2.92 -40.80
C VAL A 12 -8.70 -2.25 -40.78
N VAL A 13 -8.66 -0.97 -41.14
CA VAL A 13 -7.66 -0.02 -40.62
C VAL A 13 -8.09 0.26 -39.19
N LEU A 14 -7.35 -0.25 -38.20
CA LEU A 14 -7.52 0.18 -36.81
C LEU A 14 -6.77 1.50 -36.64
N PRO A 15 -7.45 2.63 -36.37
CA PRO A 15 -6.78 3.87 -36.02
C PRO A 15 -6.06 3.70 -34.67
N GLN A 16 -4.82 4.16 -34.64
CA GLN A 16 -3.93 4.18 -33.48
C GLN A 16 -4.37 5.28 -32.48
N GLU A 17 -5.63 5.26 -32.04
CA GLU A 17 -6.23 6.31 -31.17
C GLU A 17 -7.05 5.74 -30.00
N ASN A 18 -6.82 4.48 -29.61
CA ASN A 18 -7.59 3.85 -28.53
C ASN A 18 -6.90 3.81 -27.14
N TRP A 19 -5.83 4.58 -26.93
CA TRP A 19 -5.10 4.58 -25.65
C TRP A 19 -5.44 5.76 -24.73
N VAL A 20 -6.19 6.76 -25.23
CA VAL A 20 -6.55 7.95 -24.43
C VAL A 20 -7.94 7.82 -23.79
N LEU A 21 -8.88 7.04 -24.37
CA LEU A 21 -10.20 6.82 -23.76
C LEU A 21 -10.21 5.79 -22.62
N SER A 22 -9.33 4.78 -22.66
CA SER A 22 -9.18 3.79 -21.59
C SER A 22 -8.53 4.34 -20.32
N MET A 23 -7.84 5.49 -20.42
CA MET A 23 -7.27 6.19 -19.27
C MET A 23 -8.22 7.20 -18.62
N GLN A 24 -9.30 7.62 -19.30
CA GLN A 24 -10.22 8.65 -18.79
C GLN A 24 -11.55 8.10 -18.24
N MET A 25 -12.00 6.90 -18.66
CA MET A 25 -13.21 6.28 -18.10
C MET A 25 -13.00 5.47 -16.81
N MET A 26 -11.75 5.37 -16.31
CA MET A 26 -11.48 4.82 -14.98
C MET A 26 -11.45 5.89 -13.87
N ASN A 27 -11.96 7.11 -14.15
CA ASN A 27 -11.94 8.25 -13.23
C ASN A 27 -13.35 8.71 -12.79
N ASP A 28 -14.39 7.89 -12.97
CA ASP A 28 -15.78 8.24 -12.64
C ASP A 28 -16.44 7.27 -11.64
N ALA A 29 -15.73 7.02 -10.54
CA ALA A 29 -16.33 6.45 -9.35
C ALA A 29 -15.65 7.07 -8.12
N ARG A 30 -15.78 8.39 -7.94
CA ARG A 30 -15.77 8.94 -6.58
C ARG A 30 -17.18 8.76 -6.05
N PRO A 31 -17.46 7.71 -5.24
CA PRO A 31 -18.70 7.69 -4.49
C PRO A 31 -18.77 8.95 -3.61
N PRO A 32 -19.98 9.42 -3.27
CA PRO A 32 -20.14 10.48 -2.28
C PRO A 32 -19.34 10.09 -1.05
N GLN A 33 -18.48 10.99 -0.58
CA GLN A 33 -17.68 10.82 0.62
C GLN A 33 -18.60 10.86 1.83
N ASP A 34 -19.32 9.76 2.03
CA ASP A 34 -19.89 9.40 3.30
C ASP A 34 -18.70 9.11 4.23
N PHE A 35 -18.68 9.74 5.40
CA PHE A 35 -17.69 9.53 6.45
C PHE A 35 -17.88 8.15 7.11
N ALA A 36 -18.19 7.13 6.31
CA ALA A 36 -18.32 5.75 6.69
C ALA A 36 -16.92 5.25 7.05
N ALA A 37 -16.70 5.14 8.36
CA ALA A 37 -15.60 4.46 9.04
C ALA A 37 -14.64 3.79 8.05
N SER A 38 -13.55 4.50 7.72
CA SER A 38 -12.39 3.91 7.06
C SER A 38 -12.14 2.58 7.74
N GLU A 39 -12.43 1.46 7.05
CA GLU A 39 -12.01 0.14 7.49
C GLU A 39 -10.50 0.31 7.67
N THR A 40 -10.13 0.51 8.93
CA THR A 40 -8.77 0.77 9.33
C THR A 40 -8.17 -0.61 9.25
N ASP A 41 -7.81 -0.99 8.03
CA ASP A 41 -7.33 -2.30 7.69
C ASP A 41 -6.01 -2.46 8.45
N CYS A 42 -6.10 -3.05 9.63
CA CYS A 42 -4.99 -3.20 10.55
C CYS A 42 -4.22 -4.46 10.15
N LEU A 43 -2.95 -4.28 9.77
CA LEU A 43 -2.01 -5.39 9.63
C LEU A 43 -1.62 -5.87 11.03
N THR A 44 -2.13 -7.02 11.44
CA THR A 44 -1.65 -7.69 12.65
C THR A 44 -0.28 -8.29 12.39
N LEU A 45 0.71 -7.89 13.19
CA LEU A 45 2.04 -8.47 13.13
C LEU A 45 2.02 -9.91 13.66
N PRO A 46 2.72 -10.86 13.01
CA PRO A 46 2.87 -12.20 13.55
C PRO A 46 3.68 -12.18 14.86
N THR A 47 3.53 -13.23 15.66
CA THR A 47 4.17 -13.33 16.98
C THR A 47 5.70 -13.26 16.89
N GLU A 48 6.29 -13.80 15.83
CA GLU A 48 7.71 -13.75 15.56
C GLU A 48 7.97 -13.20 14.16
N LEU A 49 8.79 -12.15 14.06
CA LEU A 49 9.23 -11.57 12.80
C LEU A 49 10.72 -11.84 12.58
N ASP A 50 10.99 -12.96 11.91
CA ASP A 50 12.33 -13.38 11.50
C ASP A 50 12.30 -13.89 10.04
N GLY A 51 13.34 -13.55 9.27
CA GLY A 51 13.56 -14.08 7.91
C GLY A 51 12.36 -13.87 6.97
N THR A 52 11.68 -14.98 6.61
CA THR A 52 10.61 -15.03 5.61
C THR A 52 9.40 -14.14 5.94
N GLU A 53 9.03 -14.03 7.22
CA GLU A 53 7.91 -13.19 7.65
C GLU A 53 8.16 -11.70 7.39
N THR A 54 9.44 -11.30 7.37
CA THR A 54 9.84 -9.92 7.03
C THR A 54 9.58 -9.59 5.56
N ASP A 55 9.84 -10.54 4.65
CA ASP A 55 9.57 -10.34 3.22
C ASP A 55 8.06 -10.23 2.96
N GLN A 56 7.27 -11.09 3.61
CA GLN A 56 5.82 -11.02 3.51
C GLN A 56 5.27 -9.69 4.04
N LEU A 57 5.76 -9.21 5.19
CA LEU A 57 5.41 -7.90 5.73
C LEU A 57 5.77 -6.77 4.75
N LEU A 58 6.97 -6.82 4.15
CA LEU A 58 7.41 -5.82 3.19
C LEU A 58 6.48 -5.77 1.97
N ARG A 59 6.10 -6.91 1.42
CA ARG A 59 5.19 -6.99 0.26
C ARG A 59 3.80 -6.44 0.60
N GLN A 60 3.26 -6.78 1.77
CA GLN A 60 1.97 -6.26 2.22
C GLN A 60 2.00 -4.74 2.42
N CYS A 61 3.06 -4.19 3.01
CA CYS A 61 3.24 -2.75 3.14
C CYS A 61 3.32 -2.07 1.77
N GLN A 62 4.11 -2.62 0.83
CA GLN A 62 4.27 -2.04 -0.50
C GLN A 62 2.96 -2.04 -1.30
N ASP A 63 2.22 -3.14 -1.28
CA ASP A 63 0.94 -3.26 -1.97
C ASP A 63 -0.05 -2.19 -1.48
N ARG A 64 -0.24 -2.07 -0.16
CA ARG A 64 -1.13 -1.06 0.43
C ARG A 64 -0.72 0.36 0.11
N LEU A 65 0.58 0.66 0.18
CA LEU A 65 1.11 1.98 -0.16
C LEU A 65 0.95 2.29 -1.65
N ALA A 66 1.12 1.31 -2.53
CA ALA A 66 0.90 1.45 -3.97
C ALA A 66 -0.59 1.70 -4.28
N ASN A 67 -1.49 1.10 -3.51
CA ASN A 67 -2.93 1.33 -3.59
C ASN A 67 -3.38 2.63 -2.90
N GLY A 68 -2.46 3.42 -2.33
CA GLY A 68 -2.80 4.69 -1.66
C GLY A 68 -3.54 4.49 -0.34
N GLN A 69 -3.39 3.34 0.31
CA GLN A 69 -4.08 3.01 1.56
C GLN A 69 -3.26 3.42 2.77
N ALA A 70 -3.94 3.90 3.82
CA ALA A 70 -3.32 4.12 5.12
C ALA A 70 -2.84 2.79 5.72
N LEU A 71 -1.73 2.84 6.46
CA LEU A 71 -1.10 1.67 7.04
C LEU A 71 -1.21 1.70 8.56
N THR A 72 -2.07 0.85 9.11
CA THR A 72 -2.17 0.65 10.55
C THR A 72 -1.62 -0.72 10.90
N ILE A 73 -0.73 -0.80 11.88
CA ILE A 73 -0.02 -2.03 12.23
C ILE A 73 -0.26 -2.36 13.70
N GLU A 74 -0.80 -3.53 14.01
CA GLU A 74 -1.03 -3.97 15.38
C GLU A 74 0.14 -4.82 15.87
N GLY A 75 0.76 -4.37 16.96
CA GLY A 75 1.96 -4.99 17.54
C GLY A 75 1.74 -5.74 18.84
N GLU A 76 0.48 -5.99 19.26
CA GLU A 76 0.18 -6.52 20.61
C GLU A 76 0.72 -7.94 20.80
N GLY A 77 0.56 -8.80 19.79
CA GLY A 77 0.96 -10.21 19.83
C GLY A 77 2.44 -10.49 19.57
N VAL A 78 3.25 -9.47 19.31
CA VAL A 78 4.66 -9.65 18.93
C VAL A 78 5.49 -10.04 20.15
N SER A 79 6.05 -11.24 20.15
CA SER A 79 7.00 -11.70 21.16
C SER A 79 8.45 -11.51 20.73
N ARG A 80 8.73 -11.57 19.42
CA ARG A 80 10.08 -11.41 18.86
C ARG A 80 10.03 -10.65 17.55
N ILE A 81 10.93 -9.68 17.37
CA ILE A 81 11.06 -8.92 16.13
C ILE A 81 12.53 -8.71 15.81
N GLY A 82 12.94 -9.11 14.61
CA GLY A 82 14.28 -8.90 14.11
C GLY A 82 14.51 -7.47 13.59
N THR A 83 15.77 -7.05 13.59
CA THR A 83 16.22 -5.81 12.93
C THR A 83 15.73 -5.64 11.48
N PRO A 84 15.71 -6.66 10.60
CA PRO A 84 15.24 -6.46 9.23
C PRO A 84 13.74 -6.11 9.19
N ALA A 85 12.92 -6.67 10.07
CA ALA A 85 11.51 -6.32 10.17
C ALA A 85 11.31 -4.86 10.61
N LEU A 86 12.10 -4.39 11.56
CA LEU A 86 12.07 -2.98 11.97
C LEU A 86 12.49 -2.02 10.85
N GLN A 87 13.48 -2.41 10.03
CA GLN A 87 13.89 -1.64 8.86
C GLN A 87 12.78 -1.56 7.80
N VAL A 88 12.05 -2.65 7.58
CA VAL A 88 10.87 -2.69 6.71
C VAL A 88 9.80 -1.72 7.22
N LEU A 89 9.48 -1.74 8.51
CA LEU A 89 8.50 -0.83 9.12
C LEU A 89 8.93 0.64 8.99
N ALA A 90 10.22 0.94 9.20
CA ALA A 90 10.77 2.28 9.01
C ALA A 90 10.71 2.74 7.54
N ALA A 91 11.00 1.84 6.60
CA ALA A 91 10.87 2.13 5.17
C ALA A 91 9.40 2.38 4.78
N ALA A 92 8.47 1.57 5.32
CA ALA A 92 7.04 1.73 5.09
C ALA A 92 6.52 3.05 5.65
N GLN A 93 6.95 3.47 6.85
CA GLN A 93 6.61 4.78 7.42
C GLN A 93 7.09 5.92 6.51
N ARG A 94 8.34 5.87 6.04
CA ARG A 94 8.88 6.89 5.13
C ARG A 94 8.15 6.94 3.79
N ALA A 95 7.81 5.77 3.25
CA ALA A 95 7.02 5.68 2.03
C ALA A 95 5.61 6.24 2.24
N ALA A 96 4.94 5.91 3.35
CA ALA A 96 3.65 6.52 3.71
C ALA A 96 3.75 8.05 3.77
N GLN A 97 4.76 8.61 4.44
CA GLN A 97 4.98 10.05 4.49
C GLN A 97 5.17 10.67 3.10
N LYS A 98 5.98 10.04 2.24
CA LYS A 98 6.19 10.50 0.84
C LYS A 98 4.88 10.54 0.06
N HIS A 99 4.00 9.57 0.29
CA HIS A 99 2.69 9.48 -0.35
C HIS A 99 1.59 10.25 0.42
N ARG A 100 1.93 10.97 1.49
CA ARG A 100 0.99 11.66 2.41
C ARG A 100 -0.10 10.73 2.98
N LEU A 101 0.25 9.48 3.18
CA LEU A 101 -0.61 8.45 3.79
C LEU A 101 -0.32 8.35 5.29
N THR A 102 -1.34 7.99 6.06
CA THR A 102 -1.20 7.77 7.49
C THR A 102 -0.48 6.46 7.76
N PHE A 103 0.51 6.48 8.67
CA PHE A 103 1.17 5.31 9.22
C PHE A 103 1.01 5.32 10.74
N SER A 104 0.56 4.23 11.34
CA SER A 104 0.38 4.13 12.80
C SER A 104 0.63 2.73 13.32
N ILE A 105 1.30 2.64 14.46
CA ILE A 105 1.50 1.37 15.18
C ILE A 105 0.60 1.37 16.41
N LEU A 106 -0.33 0.43 16.45
CA LEU A 106 -1.26 0.23 17.56
C LEU A 106 -0.71 -0.84 18.50
N LYS A 107 -0.84 -0.54 19.80
CA LYS A 107 -0.53 -1.45 20.91
C LYS A 107 0.81 -2.19 20.76
N PRO A 108 1.94 -1.49 20.60
CA PRO A 108 3.23 -2.15 20.46
C PRO A 108 3.57 -2.96 21.72
N SER A 109 3.86 -4.25 21.55
CA SER A 109 4.25 -5.12 22.66
C SER A 109 5.53 -4.64 23.36
N PRO A 110 5.81 -5.10 24.60
CA PRO A 110 7.06 -4.80 25.28
C PRO A 110 8.30 -5.19 24.45
N ALA A 111 8.24 -6.32 23.75
CA ALA A 111 9.31 -6.79 22.87
C ALA A 111 9.51 -5.85 21.68
N PHE A 112 8.42 -5.39 21.05
CA PHE A 112 8.46 -4.43 19.96
C PHE A 112 9.11 -3.11 20.39
N ARG A 113 8.68 -2.56 21.53
CA ARG A 113 9.22 -1.31 22.07
C ARG A 113 10.70 -1.41 22.41
N ARG A 114 11.12 -2.56 22.97
CA ARG A 114 12.54 -2.83 23.27
C ARG A 114 13.36 -2.86 22.00
N ALA A 115 12.93 -3.61 20.99
CA ALA A 115 13.63 -3.71 19.73
C ALA A 115 13.73 -2.34 19.01
N CYS A 116 12.65 -1.54 19.01
CA CYS A 116 12.72 -0.15 18.52
C CYS A 116 13.71 0.71 19.29
N ALA A 117 13.82 0.56 20.61
CA ALA A 117 14.80 1.29 21.41
C ALA A 117 16.24 0.89 21.06
N GLU A 118 16.49 -0.41 20.88
CA GLU A 118 17.81 -0.95 20.54
C GLU A 118 18.28 -0.52 19.15
N THR A 119 17.36 -0.40 18.18
CA THR A 119 17.69 0.05 16.82
C THR A 119 17.62 1.57 16.63
N GLY A 120 17.27 2.34 17.68
CA GLY A 120 17.07 3.80 17.58
C GLY A 120 15.85 4.22 16.74
N LEU A 121 14.87 3.34 16.56
CA LEU A 121 13.65 3.57 15.77
C LEU A 121 12.43 3.89 16.65
N LEU A 122 12.66 4.55 17.79
CA LEU A 122 11.60 4.94 18.74
C LEU A 122 10.52 5.83 18.10
N SER A 123 10.87 6.57 17.04
CA SER A 123 9.93 7.37 16.25
C SER A 123 8.82 6.56 15.58
N LEU A 124 8.96 5.23 15.49
CA LEU A 124 7.88 4.32 15.06
C LEU A 124 6.79 4.14 16.12
N CYS A 125 7.15 4.27 17.40
CA CYS A 125 6.23 4.19 18.53
C CYS A 125 5.68 5.57 18.94
N SER A 126 6.20 6.67 18.40
CA SER A 126 5.60 7.98 18.64
C SER A 126 4.28 8.08 17.86
N PRO A 127 3.21 8.63 18.47
CA PRO A 127 2.07 9.09 17.68
C PRO A 127 2.57 10.14 16.67
N PRO A 128 1.89 10.31 15.51
CA PRO A 128 2.28 11.34 14.56
C PRO A 128 2.20 12.70 15.26
N GLU A 129 3.34 13.25 15.65
CA GLU A 129 3.44 14.62 16.14
C GLU A 129 3.02 15.51 14.98
N THR A 130 1.86 16.14 15.13
CA THR A 130 1.42 17.22 14.25
C THR A 130 2.52 18.28 14.22
N PRO A 131 3.06 18.64 13.04
CA PRO A 131 4.06 19.70 12.93
C PRO A 131 3.46 20.99 13.49
N HIS A 132 4.07 21.54 14.54
CA HIS A 132 3.78 22.89 15.02
C HIS A 132 4.65 23.85 14.21
N ASP A 133 3.96 24.81 13.58
CA ASP A 133 4.47 25.92 12.75
C ASP A 133 5.55 26.76 13.48
#